data_AF-A0A1V1W2A7-F1
#
_entry.id   AF-A0A1V1W2A7-F1
#
_cell.length_a   1.000
_cell.length_b   1.000
_cell.length_c   1.000
_cell.angle_alpha   90.00
_cell.angle_beta   90.00
_cell.angle_gamma   90.00
#
_symmetry.space_group_name_H-M   'P 1'
#
loop_
_entity.id
_entity.type
_entity.pdbx_description
1 polymer ?
#
loop_
_entity_poly.entity_id
_entity_poly.type
_entity_poly.pdbx_seq_one_letter_code
_entity_poly.pdbx_strand_id
1 'polypeptide(L)'
;MVEEAHPTSTAEVADVLRDATSRGLTVVARGRGTKQGWGMPPTSVDLVVDLSGLDRVLDHQAGDLIVDTQAGALLSEVQDVVGKERQRLVLEETVPGTTVGGALATNTSGPQRMLFGTARDLLIGVTVVRADGVVAKAGGRVVKNVAGYDLGKLMIGSYGTLAVITEAVFRLHPLPDLERWVVTPVDDPGRAHDLAQAVVHSQAVPWAVEVDLPASGPGTLGVLLGGRSEGVADRAETVRRLLGDAAEVTDTTPPGWAAHPAGPVLLKLTFALSGLRDVLATARDAGVHVRGSAGAGVVHAAADDAGALDALRAVCARHGGSVVVVDAPPDVKQAVDVWGPVPALDLMRRVKDQFDPDHRLAPGRFVGGI
;
A
#
# COMPACT_ATOMS: atom_id res chain seq x y z
N MET A 1 -3.89 20.45 -25.03
CA MET A 1 -3.69 19.00 -25.21
C MET A 1 -2.63 18.59 -24.21
N VAL A 2 -2.80 17.47 -23.52
CA VAL A 2 -1.78 16.97 -22.58
C VAL A 2 -0.71 16.26 -23.42
N GLU A 3 0.56 16.63 -23.24
CA GLU A 3 1.71 15.97 -23.84
C GLU A 3 2.00 14.63 -23.15
N GLU A 4 2.67 13.72 -23.83
CA GLU A 4 3.04 12.42 -23.27
C GLU A 4 4.47 12.07 -23.67
N ALA A 5 5.27 11.63 -22.71
CA ALA A 5 6.63 11.17 -22.89
C ALA A 5 6.77 9.73 -22.39
N HIS A 6 7.50 8.92 -23.14
CA HIS A 6 7.72 7.49 -22.86
C HIS A 6 9.21 7.18 -22.69
N PRO A 7 9.88 7.72 -21.65
CA PRO A 7 11.29 7.43 -21.41
C PRO A 7 11.50 5.96 -21.04
N THR A 8 12.64 5.42 -21.47
CA THR A 8 13.06 4.03 -21.24
C THR A 8 14.26 3.93 -20.31
N SER A 9 14.79 5.07 -19.85
CA SER A 9 15.93 5.15 -18.92
C SER A 9 15.78 6.29 -17.92
N THR A 10 16.46 6.16 -16.77
CA THR A 10 16.55 7.22 -15.76
C THR A 10 17.11 8.53 -16.35
N ALA A 11 18.04 8.43 -17.31
CA ALA A 11 18.60 9.60 -18.00
C ALA A 11 17.57 10.30 -18.89
N GLU A 12 16.76 9.55 -19.63
CA GLU A 12 15.68 10.12 -20.44
C GLU A 12 14.59 10.77 -19.56
N VAL A 13 14.25 10.18 -18.41
CA VAL A 13 13.34 10.84 -17.44
C VAL A 13 13.92 12.18 -16.98
N ALA A 14 15.23 12.24 -16.69
CA ALA A 14 15.91 13.47 -16.31
C ALA A 14 15.89 14.53 -17.41
N ASP A 15 16.11 14.14 -18.65
CA ASP A 15 16.06 15.05 -19.79
C ASP A 15 14.65 15.59 -20.03
N VAL A 16 13.63 14.72 -19.94
CA VAL A 16 12.21 15.11 -20.05
C VAL A 16 11.81 16.09 -18.95
N LEU A 17 12.17 15.82 -17.69
CA LEU A 17 11.83 16.73 -16.59
C LEU A 17 12.56 18.07 -16.67
N ARG A 18 13.80 18.08 -17.18
CA ARG A 18 14.55 19.32 -17.43
C ARG A 18 13.89 20.18 -18.51
N ASP A 19 13.47 19.56 -19.62
CA ASP A 19 12.71 20.24 -20.68
C ASP A 19 11.38 20.80 -20.13
N ALA A 20 10.59 19.96 -19.46
CA ALA A 20 9.33 20.36 -18.84
C ALA A 20 9.50 21.54 -17.87
N THR A 21 10.55 21.50 -17.04
CA THR A 21 10.88 22.62 -16.14
C THR A 21 11.22 23.89 -16.91
N SER A 22 12.06 23.81 -17.96
CA SER A 22 12.41 24.98 -18.78
C SER A 22 11.21 25.62 -19.48
N ARG A 23 10.18 24.83 -19.75
CA ARG A 23 8.95 25.23 -20.44
C ARG A 23 7.81 25.65 -19.52
N GLY A 24 7.97 25.58 -18.19
CA GLY A 24 6.87 25.94 -17.28
C GLY A 24 5.83 24.84 -17.08
N LEU A 25 6.07 23.59 -17.53
CA LEU A 25 5.04 22.54 -17.55
C LEU A 25 4.84 21.87 -16.19
N THR A 26 3.58 21.51 -15.93
CA THR A 26 3.20 20.62 -14.84
C THR A 26 3.17 19.16 -15.30
N VAL A 27 3.69 18.26 -14.45
CA VAL A 27 4.02 16.89 -14.83
C VAL A 27 3.36 15.89 -13.90
N VAL A 28 2.77 14.83 -14.47
CA VAL A 28 2.29 13.67 -13.72
C VAL A 28 3.02 12.42 -14.17
N ALA A 29 3.69 11.74 -13.24
CA ALA A 29 4.24 10.42 -13.49
C ALA A 29 3.14 9.36 -13.49
N ARG A 30 3.20 8.42 -14.44
CA ARG A 30 2.21 7.35 -14.59
C ARG A 30 2.92 6.03 -14.85
N GLY A 31 2.59 4.99 -14.08
CA GLY A 31 2.89 3.60 -14.45
C GLY A 31 1.82 3.06 -15.40
N ARG A 32 1.21 1.92 -15.06
CA ARG A 32 0.05 1.36 -15.80
C ARG A 32 -1.29 2.08 -15.57
N GLY A 33 -1.30 3.18 -14.81
CA GLY A 33 -2.51 3.99 -14.58
C GLY A 33 -3.54 3.40 -13.62
N THR A 34 -3.28 2.25 -12.98
CA THR A 34 -4.25 1.50 -12.15
C THR A 34 -4.77 2.23 -10.91
N LYS A 35 -4.12 3.32 -10.51
CA LYS A 35 -4.47 4.16 -9.34
C LYS A 35 -4.50 5.64 -9.69
N GLN A 36 -4.74 6.00 -10.95
CA GLN A 36 -4.79 7.42 -11.32
C GLN A 36 -5.93 8.19 -10.67
N GLY A 37 -7.02 7.49 -10.32
CA GLY A 37 -8.09 8.05 -9.50
C GLY A 37 -7.66 8.37 -8.07
N TRP A 38 -6.61 7.76 -7.52
CA TRP A 38 -6.34 7.87 -6.09
C TRP A 38 -5.81 9.24 -5.67
N GLY A 39 -6.28 9.70 -4.50
CA GLY A 39 -6.02 11.04 -3.97
C GLY A 39 -6.90 12.11 -4.62
N MET A 40 -6.43 13.37 -4.59
CA MET A 40 -7.10 14.46 -5.32
C MET A 40 -6.68 14.45 -6.79
N PRO A 41 -7.56 14.82 -7.74
CA PRO A 41 -7.11 15.07 -9.11
C PRO A 41 -6.08 16.22 -9.12
N PRO A 42 -4.98 16.12 -9.89
CA PRO A 42 -4.06 17.24 -10.03
C PRO A 42 -4.77 18.49 -10.54
N THR A 43 -4.39 19.67 -10.05
CA THR A 43 -4.99 20.95 -10.45
C THR A 43 -4.67 21.31 -11.91
N SER A 44 -3.55 20.81 -12.42
CA SER A 44 -3.14 20.94 -13.82
C SER A 44 -2.26 19.77 -14.24
N VAL A 45 -2.29 19.44 -15.52
CA VAL A 45 -1.41 18.44 -16.15
C VAL A 45 -1.10 18.91 -17.57
N ASP A 46 0.15 19.26 -17.82
CA ASP A 46 0.62 19.60 -19.17
C ASP A 46 1.35 18.43 -19.83
N LEU A 47 2.05 17.62 -19.03
CA LEU A 47 2.83 16.46 -19.48
C LEU A 47 2.57 15.24 -18.60
N VAL A 48 2.32 14.09 -19.23
CA VAL A 48 2.37 12.77 -18.58
C VAL A 48 3.71 12.11 -18.91
N VAL A 49 4.44 11.68 -17.88
CA VAL A 49 5.64 10.85 -18.02
C VAL A 49 5.23 9.40 -17.77
N ASP A 50 5.11 8.63 -18.84
CA ASP A 50 4.80 7.21 -18.78
C ASP A 50 6.06 6.39 -18.49
N LEU A 51 6.06 5.72 -17.34
CA LEU A 51 7.17 4.92 -16.86
C LEU A 51 7.06 3.44 -17.28
N SER A 52 6.07 3.05 -18.09
CA SER A 52 5.89 1.64 -18.48
C SER A 52 7.04 1.09 -19.32
N GLY A 53 7.89 1.95 -19.91
CA GLY A 53 9.11 1.55 -20.61
C GLY A 53 10.32 1.30 -19.69
N LEU A 54 10.19 1.59 -18.39
CA LEU A 54 11.15 1.31 -17.33
C LEU A 54 10.71 0.05 -16.57
N ASP A 55 10.65 -1.10 -17.25
CA ASP A 55 9.99 -2.32 -16.76
C ASP A 55 10.92 -3.48 -16.39
N ARG A 56 12.23 -3.24 -16.34
CA ARG A 56 13.21 -4.32 -16.13
C ARG A 56 13.51 -4.58 -14.66
N VAL A 57 13.73 -5.85 -14.32
CA VAL A 57 14.55 -6.24 -13.16
C VAL A 57 16.02 -6.03 -13.55
N LEU A 58 16.69 -5.11 -12.88
CA LEU A 58 18.05 -4.67 -13.20
C LEU A 58 19.11 -5.63 -12.66
N ASP A 59 18.91 -6.13 -11.44
CA ASP A 59 19.84 -7.03 -10.75
C ASP A 59 19.07 -7.88 -9.73
N HIS A 60 19.47 -9.14 -9.55
CA HIS A 60 18.94 -10.03 -8.53
C HIS A 60 20.10 -10.77 -7.85
N GLN A 61 20.46 -10.28 -6.66
CA GLN A 61 21.54 -10.83 -5.85
C GLN A 61 20.94 -11.85 -4.88
N ALA A 62 20.66 -13.05 -5.39
CA ALA A 62 20.00 -14.11 -4.63
C ALA A 62 20.74 -14.44 -3.32
N GLY A 63 22.07 -14.44 -3.31
CA GLY A 63 22.88 -14.70 -2.11
C GLY A 63 22.69 -13.65 -1.00
N ASP A 64 22.33 -12.42 -1.37
CA ASP A 64 22.14 -11.30 -0.44
C ASP A 64 20.66 -11.01 -0.16
N LEU A 65 19.73 -11.75 -0.78
CA LEU A 65 18.28 -11.50 -0.74
C LEU A 65 17.95 -10.06 -1.19
N ILE A 66 18.49 -9.62 -2.31
CA ILE A 66 18.27 -8.27 -2.84
C ILE A 66 17.82 -8.32 -4.30
N VAL A 67 16.84 -7.49 -4.65
CA VAL A 67 16.46 -7.23 -6.05
C VAL A 67 16.48 -5.73 -6.33
N ASP A 68 16.99 -5.36 -7.50
CA ASP A 68 16.96 -4.02 -8.07
C ASP A 68 16.03 -4.02 -9.28
N THR A 69 15.09 -3.08 -9.34
CA THR A 69 14.01 -3.05 -10.33
C THR A 69 13.76 -1.64 -10.81
N GLN A 70 13.34 -1.50 -12.06
CA GLN A 70 12.82 -0.24 -12.56
C GLN A 70 11.37 -0.01 -12.10
N ALA A 71 10.98 1.25 -11.95
CA ALA A 71 9.70 1.64 -11.34
C ALA A 71 8.46 1.27 -12.18
N GLY A 72 8.61 1.01 -13.47
CA GLY A 72 7.56 0.55 -14.37
C GLY A 72 7.33 -0.97 -14.32
N ALA A 73 8.25 -1.74 -13.73
CA ALA A 73 8.14 -3.20 -13.65
C ALA A 73 6.88 -3.60 -12.87
N LEU A 74 6.15 -4.62 -13.33
CA LEU A 74 5.00 -5.12 -12.59
C LEU A 74 5.45 -5.86 -11.35
N LEU A 75 4.72 -5.71 -10.24
CA LEU A 75 5.01 -6.48 -9.02
C LEU A 75 4.96 -7.99 -9.31
N SER A 76 4.02 -8.45 -10.14
CA SER A 76 3.92 -9.86 -10.56
C SER A 76 5.18 -10.34 -11.29
N GLU A 77 5.71 -9.57 -12.23
CA GLU A 77 6.93 -9.90 -12.98
C GLU A 77 8.16 -9.95 -12.06
N VAL A 78 8.25 -9.02 -11.09
CA VAL A 78 9.31 -9.06 -10.07
C VAL A 78 9.21 -10.34 -9.25
N GLN A 79 8.01 -10.74 -8.83
CA GLN A 79 7.79 -11.99 -8.09
C GLN A 79 8.19 -13.22 -8.92
N ASP A 80 7.85 -13.26 -10.20
CA ASP A 80 8.22 -14.35 -11.10
C ASP A 80 9.74 -14.49 -11.27
N VAL A 81 10.47 -13.36 -11.30
CA VAL A 81 11.93 -13.36 -11.39
C VAL A 81 12.55 -13.89 -10.10
N VAL A 82 12.21 -13.32 -8.95
CA VAL A 82 12.84 -13.71 -7.67
C VAL A 82 12.41 -15.11 -7.21
N GLY A 83 11.21 -15.56 -7.62
CA GLY A 83 10.68 -16.89 -7.33
C GLY A 83 11.52 -18.04 -7.88
N LYS A 84 12.28 -17.81 -8.96
CA LYS A 84 13.19 -18.81 -9.54
C LYS A 84 14.27 -19.26 -8.57
N GLU A 85 14.69 -18.39 -7.66
CA GLU A 85 15.69 -18.66 -6.61
C GLU A 85 15.04 -18.97 -5.26
N ARG A 86 13.76 -19.37 -5.25
CA ARG A 86 12.97 -19.61 -4.04
C ARG A 86 12.88 -18.39 -3.11
N GLN A 87 12.76 -17.20 -3.69
CA GLN A 87 12.63 -15.93 -2.95
C GLN A 87 11.34 -15.20 -3.31
N ARG A 88 10.99 -14.21 -2.51
CA ARG A 88 9.83 -13.35 -2.71
C ARG A 88 10.08 -11.95 -2.19
N LEU A 89 9.47 -10.97 -2.85
CA LEU A 89 9.21 -9.67 -2.29
C LEU A 89 7.89 -9.76 -1.50
N VAL A 90 7.91 -9.47 -0.20
CA VAL A 90 6.72 -9.54 0.65
C VAL A 90 5.86 -8.27 0.52
N LEU A 91 5.50 -7.96 -0.71
CA LEU A 91 4.65 -6.82 -1.07
C LEU A 91 3.59 -7.31 -2.05
N GLU A 92 2.43 -7.70 -1.53
CA GLU A 92 1.37 -8.28 -2.35
C GLU A 92 0.69 -7.24 -3.25
N GLU A 93 0.27 -7.71 -4.42
CA GLU A 93 -0.46 -6.90 -5.39
C GLU A 93 -1.92 -6.72 -4.97
N THR A 94 -2.25 -5.62 -4.28
CA THR A 94 -3.62 -5.33 -3.82
C THR A 94 -4.54 -4.78 -4.92
N VAL A 95 -3.95 -4.33 -6.03
CA VAL A 95 -4.63 -3.86 -7.24
C VAL A 95 -3.94 -4.49 -8.45
N PRO A 96 -4.61 -5.28 -9.29
CA PRO A 96 -3.98 -5.93 -10.44
C PRO A 96 -3.27 -4.95 -11.39
N GLY A 97 -2.11 -5.33 -11.94
CA GLY A 97 -1.32 -4.50 -12.83
C GLY A 97 -0.55 -3.39 -12.12
N THR A 98 -0.23 -3.56 -10.84
CA THR A 98 0.53 -2.58 -10.07
C THR A 98 2.00 -2.62 -10.47
N THR A 99 2.55 -1.46 -10.84
CA THR A 99 4.00 -1.30 -11.01
C THR A 99 4.68 -1.03 -9.66
N VAL A 100 5.98 -1.34 -9.57
CA VAL A 100 6.83 -1.05 -8.40
C VAL A 100 6.70 0.42 -7.97
N GLY A 101 6.86 1.36 -8.91
CA GLY A 101 6.76 2.80 -8.64
C GLY A 101 5.36 3.21 -8.18
N GLY A 102 4.31 2.61 -8.76
CA GLY A 102 2.93 2.85 -8.33
C GLY A 102 2.66 2.36 -6.90
N ALA A 103 3.18 1.18 -6.54
CA ALA A 103 3.06 0.63 -5.19
C ALA A 103 3.74 1.53 -4.14
N LEU A 104 4.95 1.99 -4.45
CA LEU A 104 5.70 2.92 -3.60
C LEU A 104 4.97 4.27 -3.48
N ALA A 105 4.64 4.92 -4.60
CA ALA A 105 4.02 6.24 -4.61
C ALA A 105 2.67 6.29 -3.87
N THR A 106 1.92 5.19 -3.86
CA THR A 106 0.62 5.09 -3.18
C THR A 106 0.67 4.38 -1.83
N ASN A 107 1.85 3.89 -1.41
CA ASN A 107 2.06 3.13 -0.17
C ASN A 107 1.05 1.97 0.00
N THR A 108 0.83 1.19 -1.05
CA THR A 108 0.03 -0.03 -0.98
C THR A 108 0.83 -1.15 -0.33
N SER A 109 0.19 -1.95 0.50
CA SER A 109 0.81 -3.16 1.08
C SER A 109 -0.28 -4.22 1.30
N GLY A 110 0.07 -5.49 1.27
CA GLY A 110 -0.89 -6.56 1.51
C GLY A 110 -1.01 -6.96 2.98
N PRO A 111 -1.73 -8.08 3.24
CA PRO A 111 -1.93 -8.69 4.56
C PRO A 111 -0.64 -9.01 5.32
N GLN A 112 0.39 -9.49 4.62
CA GLN A 112 1.66 -9.92 5.24
C GLN A 112 2.46 -8.75 5.85
N ARG A 113 1.99 -7.50 5.70
CA ARG A 113 2.51 -6.33 6.41
C ARG A 113 2.58 -6.53 7.92
N MET A 114 1.68 -7.34 8.48
CA MET A 114 1.60 -7.59 9.92
C MET A 114 2.91 -8.15 10.47
N LEU A 115 3.53 -9.09 9.74
CA LEU A 115 4.77 -9.74 10.17
C LEU A 115 6.02 -9.21 9.48
N PHE A 116 5.93 -8.90 8.18
CA PHE A 116 7.10 -8.59 7.35
C PHE A 116 7.34 -7.09 7.16
N GLY A 117 6.39 -6.26 7.59
CA GLY A 117 6.41 -4.82 7.41
C GLY A 117 5.84 -4.36 6.07
N THR A 118 5.85 -3.05 5.87
CA THR A 118 5.29 -2.36 4.70
C THR A 118 6.33 -2.17 3.60
N ALA A 119 5.94 -1.56 2.48
CA ALA A 119 6.88 -1.09 1.47
C ALA A 119 8.04 -0.24 2.07
N ARG A 120 7.77 0.51 3.15
CA ARG A 120 8.75 1.33 3.88
C ARG A 120 9.81 0.50 4.60
N ASP A 121 9.49 -0.73 4.96
CA ASP A 121 10.35 -1.65 5.68
C ASP A 121 11.13 -2.58 4.73
N LEU A 122 10.67 -2.72 3.49
CA LEU A 122 11.25 -3.58 2.46
C LEU A 122 12.15 -2.82 1.48
N LEU A 123 11.86 -1.54 1.23
CA LEU A 123 12.68 -0.67 0.40
C LEU A 123 14.00 -0.35 1.11
N ILE A 124 15.12 -0.71 0.49
CA ILE A 124 16.47 -0.44 1.01
C ILE A 124 17.24 0.56 0.15
N GLY A 125 16.78 0.84 -1.08
CA GLY A 125 17.34 1.86 -1.95
C GLY A 125 16.35 2.35 -3.00
N VAL A 126 16.52 3.58 -3.47
CA VAL A 126 15.69 4.18 -4.53
C VAL A 126 16.52 5.14 -5.38
N THR A 127 16.25 5.16 -6.68
CA THR A 127 16.69 6.21 -7.60
C THR A 127 15.46 7.04 -7.99
N VAL A 128 15.57 8.36 -7.84
CA VAL A 128 14.51 9.31 -8.19
C VAL A 128 15.04 10.44 -9.04
N VAL A 129 14.15 11.08 -9.80
CA VAL A 129 14.44 12.27 -10.59
C VAL A 129 13.55 13.41 -10.12
N ARG A 130 14.16 14.50 -9.65
CA ARG A 130 13.47 15.71 -9.21
C ARG A 130 12.90 16.49 -10.39
N ALA A 131 12.05 17.48 -10.12
CA ALA A 131 11.44 18.32 -11.15
C ALA A 131 12.49 19.00 -12.06
N ASP A 132 13.63 19.40 -11.50
CA ASP A 132 14.76 20.02 -12.22
C ASP A 132 15.60 19.03 -13.05
N GLY A 133 15.22 17.74 -13.09
CA GLY A 133 15.96 16.68 -13.79
C GLY A 133 17.19 16.18 -13.04
N VAL A 134 17.43 16.61 -11.79
CA VAL A 134 18.52 16.05 -10.98
C VAL A 134 18.18 14.63 -10.55
N VAL A 135 19.06 13.68 -10.91
CA VAL A 135 18.99 12.29 -10.46
C VAL A 135 19.57 12.20 -9.04
N ALA A 136 18.77 11.70 -8.11
CA ALA A 136 19.17 11.47 -6.73
C ALA A 136 19.00 10.00 -6.35
N LYS A 137 19.89 9.52 -5.47
CA LYS A 137 19.83 8.17 -4.91
C LYS A 137 19.78 8.25 -3.40
N ALA A 138 18.95 7.41 -2.80
CA ALA A 138 18.88 7.26 -1.35
C ALA A 138 18.87 5.77 -0.98
N GLY A 139 19.55 5.43 0.12
CA GLY A 139 19.76 4.02 0.49
C GLY A 139 20.79 3.31 -0.40
N GLY A 140 20.74 1.99 -0.45
CA GLY A 140 21.63 1.17 -1.27
C GLY A 140 21.43 -0.32 -1.06
N ARG A 141 22.27 -1.12 -1.72
CA ARG A 141 22.31 -2.59 -1.61
C ARG A 141 22.97 -3.06 -0.31
N VAL A 142 22.55 -2.53 0.83
CA VAL A 142 23.10 -2.85 2.14
C VAL A 142 21.97 -3.09 3.14
N VAL A 143 22.09 -4.16 3.92
CA VAL A 143 21.08 -4.56 4.93
C VAL A 143 20.99 -3.55 6.08
N LYS A 144 22.09 -2.85 6.39
CA LYS A 144 22.13 -1.77 7.37
C LYS A 144 22.74 -0.53 6.75
N ASN A 145 21.98 0.57 6.79
CA ASN A 145 22.48 1.89 6.46
C ASN A 145 22.33 2.78 7.70
N VAL A 146 23.46 3.25 8.25
CA VAL A 146 23.50 4.14 9.43
C VAL A 146 23.94 5.56 9.07
N ALA A 147 24.11 5.86 7.78
CA ALA A 147 24.59 7.14 7.30
C ALA A 147 23.45 7.99 6.74
N GLY A 148 23.25 9.18 7.31
CA GLY A 148 22.35 10.20 6.80
C GLY A 148 20.87 9.91 7.03
N TYR A 149 20.02 10.72 6.39
CA TYR A 149 18.58 10.58 6.44
C TYR A 149 18.09 9.55 5.42
N ASP A 150 17.09 8.79 5.79
CA ASP A 150 16.44 7.83 4.89
C ASP A 150 15.43 8.55 3.98
N LEU A 151 15.96 9.32 3.03
CA LEU A 151 15.16 10.14 2.10
C LEU A 151 14.30 9.27 1.16
N GLY A 152 14.69 8.01 0.92
CA GLY A 152 13.91 7.11 0.07
C GLY A 152 12.53 6.84 0.66
N LYS A 153 12.42 6.81 1.98
CA LYS A 153 11.16 6.67 2.69
C LYS A 153 10.20 7.87 2.54
N LEU A 154 10.66 9.04 2.07
CA LEU A 154 9.76 10.16 1.75
C LEU A 154 8.98 9.91 0.45
N MET A 155 9.51 9.08 -0.45
CA MET A 155 8.87 8.80 -1.74
C MET A 155 7.65 7.89 -1.58
N ILE A 156 7.62 7.10 -0.51
CA ILE A 156 6.56 6.15 -0.21
C ILE A 156 5.31 6.91 0.26
N GLY A 157 4.23 6.82 -0.51
CA GLY A 157 3.01 7.58 -0.25
C GLY A 157 3.07 9.04 -0.67
N SER A 158 4.04 9.44 -1.51
CA SER A 158 4.17 10.81 -2.02
C SER A 158 3.23 11.15 -3.18
N TYR A 159 2.55 10.16 -3.76
CA TYR A 159 1.69 10.32 -4.95
C TYR A 159 2.40 10.97 -6.16
N GLY A 160 3.73 10.91 -6.21
CA GLY A 160 4.54 11.51 -7.27
C GLY A 160 4.74 13.01 -7.15
N THR A 161 4.41 13.62 -6.01
CA THR A 161 4.51 15.08 -5.80
C THR A 161 5.92 15.56 -5.45
N LEU A 162 6.83 14.67 -5.03
CA LEU A 162 8.19 15.05 -4.62
C LEU A 162 9.23 14.80 -5.73
N ALA A 163 9.15 13.64 -6.37
CA ALA A 163 10.06 13.22 -7.43
C ALA A 163 9.45 12.05 -8.21
N VAL A 164 9.99 11.80 -9.40
CA VAL A 164 9.66 10.62 -10.20
C VAL A 164 10.57 9.47 -9.77
N ILE A 165 9.98 8.39 -9.26
CA ILE A 165 10.71 7.16 -8.91
C ILE A 165 11.05 6.43 -10.22
N THR A 166 12.33 6.11 -10.45
CA THR A 166 12.76 5.38 -11.65
C THR A 166 13.30 3.99 -11.36
N GLU A 167 13.90 3.79 -10.18
CA GLU A 167 14.45 2.49 -9.74
C GLU A 167 14.20 2.29 -8.25
N ALA A 168 14.04 1.03 -7.83
CA ALA A 168 13.83 0.65 -6.44
C ALA A 168 14.56 -0.66 -6.14
N VAL A 169 15.21 -0.68 -4.98
CA VAL A 169 15.96 -1.81 -4.45
C VAL A 169 15.26 -2.33 -3.21
N PHE A 170 14.94 -3.62 -3.19
CA PHE A 170 14.23 -4.26 -2.09
C PHE A 170 15.06 -5.36 -1.45
N ARG A 171 14.88 -5.53 -0.13
CA ARG A 171 15.23 -6.79 0.53
C ARG A 171 14.13 -7.84 0.27
N LEU A 172 14.56 -9.07 0.07
CA LEU A 172 13.71 -10.23 -0.21
C LEU A 172 13.63 -11.14 1.02
N HIS A 173 12.67 -12.06 0.95
CA HIS A 173 12.49 -13.14 1.91
C HIS A 173 12.50 -14.49 1.17
N PRO A 174 12.92 -15.58 1.83
CA PRO A 174 12.72 -16.92 1.26
C PRO A 174 11.23 -17.23 1.07
N LEU A 175 10.91 -17.97 0.01
CA LEU A 175 9.60 -18.59 -0.13
C LEU A 175 9.43 -19.66 0.98
N PRO A 176 8.26 -19.72 1.64
CA PRO A 176 7.98 -20.80 2.59
C PRO A 176 7.88 -22.15 1.89
N ASP A 177 8.02 -23.22 2.66
CA ASP A 177 7.70 -24.58 2.18
C ASP A 177 6.18 -24.77 2.09
N LEU A 178 5.43 -24.11 2.98
CA LEU A 178 3.97 -24.16 3.04
C LEU A 178 3.38 -22.81 3.49
N GLU A 179 2.31 -22.38 2.83
CA GLU A 179 1.36 -21.38 3.33
C GLU A 179 0.02 -22.06 3.59
N ARG A 180 -0.64 -21.67 4.68
CA ARG A 180 -1.91 -22.26 5.13
C ARG A 180 -2.78 -21.20 5.76
N TRP A 181 -4.05 -21.21 5.42
CA TRP A 181 -5.06 -20.33 5.97
C TRP A 181 -5.94 -21.09 6.94
N VAL A 182 -6.33 -20.41 8.02
CA VAL A 182 -7.42 -20.84 8.90
C VAL A 182 -8.49 -19.76 8.87
N VAL A 183 -9.68 -20.10 8.41
CA VAL A 183 -10.77 -19.15 8.16
C VAL A 183 -11.99 -19.56 8.96
N THR A 184 -12.66 -18.62 9.62
CA THR A 184 -13.89 -18.86 10.37
C THR A 184 -14.93 -17.81 10.03
N PRO A 185 -16.23 -18.16 9.93
CA PRO A 185 -17.28 -17.17 9.79
C PRO A 185 -17.37 -16.27 11.02
N VAL A 186 -17.64 -14.98 10.79
CA VAL A 186 -17.87 -13.99 11.85
C VAL A 186 -19.05 -13.11 11.49
N ASP A 187 -20.08 -13.14 12.35
CA ASP A 187 -21.32 -12.41 12.11
C ASP A 187 -21.42 -11.15 12.97
N ASP A 188 -20.61 -11.09 14.03
CA ASP A 188 -20.57 -10.04 15.03
C ASP A 188 -19.20 -9.34 15.03
N PRO A 189 -19.15 -7.99 14.92
CA PRO A 189 -17.93 -7.20 15.10
C PRO A 189 -17.17 -7.51 16.39
N GLY A 190 -17.88 -7.79 17.48
CA GLY A 190 -17.29 -8.15 18.76
C GLY A 190 -16.54 -9.47 18.70
N ARG A 191 -17.18 -10.51 18.15
CA ARG A 191 -16.57 -11.82 17.94
C ARG A 191 -15.33 -11.74 17.04
N ALA A 192 -15.39 -10.97 15.96
CA ALA A 192 -14.25 -10.76 15.08
C ALA A 192 -13.07 -10.11 15.85
N HIS A 193 -13.35 -9.12 16.69
CA HIS A 193 -12.34 -8.51 17.57
C HIS A 193 -11.73 -9.51 18.55
N ASP A 194 -12.56 -10.23 19.31
CA ASP A 194 -12.08 -11.14 20.35
C ASP A 194 -11.21 -12.25 19.78
N LEU A 195 -11.60 -12.80 18.61
CA LEU A 195 -10.82 -13.81 17.89
C LEU A 195 -9.52 -13.26 17.33
N ALA A 196 -9.54 -12.07 16.70
CA ALA A 196 -8.32 -11.43 16.21
C ALA A 196 -7.33 -11.18 17.36
N GLN A 197 -7.80 -10.68 18.50
CA GLN A 197 -6.98 -10.47 19.69
C GLN A 197 -6.40 -11.79 20.21
N ALA A 198 -7.20 -12.85 20.30
CA ALA A 198 -6.74 -14.17 20.75
C ALA A 198 -5.62 -14.72 19.85
N VAL A 199 -5.75 -14.57 18.52
CA VAL A 199 -4.73 -15.02 17.56
C VAL A 199 -3.46 -14.17 17.63
N VAL A 200 -3.58 -12.83 17.66
CA VAL A 200 -2.43 -11.91 17.72
C VAL A 200 -1.60 -12.14 18.99
N HIS A 201 -2.23 -12.46 20.12
CA HIS A 201 -1.55 -12.73 21.39
C HIS A 201 -1.12 -14.20 21.57
N SER A 202 -1.39 -15.06 20.58
CA SER A 202 -0.97 -16.46 20.64
C SER A 202 0.49 -16.65 20.25
N GLN A 203 1.04 -17.82 20.57
CA GLN A 203 2.36 -18.23 20.10
C GLN A 203 2.34 -18.83 18.68
N ALA A 204 1.24 -18.68 17.93
CA ALA A 204 1.13 -19.18 16.56
C ALA A 204 1.91 -18.34 15.53
N VAL A 205 2.36 -17.13 15.90
CA VAL A 205 3.12 -16.21 15.04
C VAL A 205 2.44 -16.06 13.66
N PRO A 206 1.21 -15.54 13.62
CA PRO A 206 0.47 -15.36 12.37
C PRO A 206 1.24 -14.42 11.44
N TRP A 207 1.22 -14.72 10.15
CA TRP A 207 1.77 -13.85 9.10
C TRP A 207 0.80 -12.72 8.75
N ALA A 208 -0.50 -12.98 8.84
CA ALA A 208 -1.57 -11.99 8.71
C ALA A 208 -2.82 -12.43 9.48
N VAL A 209 -3.62 -11.45 9.90
CA VAL A 209 -4.98 -11.64 10.43
C VAL A 209 -5.87 -10.64 9.70
N GLU A 210 -6.70 -11.15 8.80
CA GLU A 210 -7.57 -10.38 7.91
C GLU A 210 -9.03 -10.57 8.29
N VAL A 211 -9.82 -9.50 8.18
CA VAL A 211 -11.27 -9.54 8.29
C VAL A 211 -11.90 -9.18 6.95
N ASP A 212 -12.99 -9.84 6.61
CA ASP A 212 -13.87 -9.51 5.49
C ASP A 212 -15.31 -9.48 5.99
N LEU A 213 -15.85 -8.28 6.21
CA LEU A 213 -17.16 -8.04 6.82
C LEU A 213 -18.05 -7.30 5.82
N PRO A 214 -18.95 -7.99 5.09
CA PRO A 214 -19.89 -7.37 4.15
C PRO A 214 -20.78 -6.32 4.83
N ALA A 215 -21.48 -5.50 4.04
CA ALA A 215 -22.47 -4.54 4.56
C ALA A 215 -23.59 -5.22 5.37
N SER A 216 -24.09 -6.36 4.89
CA SER A 216 -25.12 -7.18 5.56
C SER A 216 -24.74 -8.67 5.53
N GLY A 217 -25.12 -9.42 6.56
CA GLY A 217 -24.88 -10.87 6.62
C GLY A 217 -23.50 -11.26 7.16
N PRO A 218 -23.17 -12.57 7.10
CA PRO A 218 -21.98 -13.12 7.72
C PRO A 218 -20.70 -12.65 6.99
N GLY A 219 -19.65 -12.40 7.76
CA GLY A 219 -18.30 -12.13 7.26
C GLY A 219 -17.34 -13.28 7.56
N THR A 220 -16.04 -13.06 7.37
CA THR A 220 -14.99 -14.02 7.71
C THR A 220 -13.83 -13.35 8.44
N LEU A 221 -13.19 -14.12 9.32
CA LEU A 221 -11.87 -13.81 9.87
C LEU A 221 -10.91 -14.89 9.36
N GLY A 222 -9.84 -14.48 8.70
CA GLY A 222 -8.83 -15.37 8.14
C GLY A 222 -7.45 -15.11 8.73
N VAL A 223 -6.72 -16.19 9.00
CA VAL A 223 -5.36 -16.14 9.54
C VAL A 223 -4.44 -16.86 8.57
N LEU A 224 -3.36 -16.18 8.15
CA LEU A 224 -2.33 -16.79 7.31
C LEU A 224 -1.15 -17.22 8.18
N LEU A 225 -0.69 -18.45 7.94
CA LEU A 225 0.52 -19.02 8.50
C LEU A 225 1.43 -19.45 7.35
N GLY A 226 2.74 -19.26 7.50
CA GLY A 226 3.70 -19.81 6.58
C GLY A 226 5.03 -20.18 7.23
N GLY A 227 5.80 -21.01 6.54
CA GLY A 227 7.11 -21.48 7.00
C GLY A 227 7.39 -22.92 6.55
N ARG A 228 8.06 -23.69 7.40
CA ARG A 228 8.31 -25.12 7.18
C ARG A 228 7.03 -25.93 7.40
N SER A 229 6.81 -26.96 6.59
CA SER A 229 5.56 -27.72 6.56
C SER A 229 5.14 -28.28 7.94
N GLU A 230 6.07 -28.87 8.68
CA GLU A 230 5.80 -29.42 10.03
C GLU A 230 5.32 -28.33 11.00
N GLY A 231 6.05 -27.21 11.07
CA GLY A 231 5.70 -26.11 11.98
C GLY A 231 4.45 -25.34 11.58
N VAL A 232 4.03 -25.37 10.31
CA VAL A 232 2.79 -24.74 9.86
C VAL A 232 1.57 -25.59 10.27
N ALA A 233 1.65 -26.92 10.21
CA ALA A 233 0.55 -27.79 10.58
C ALA A 233 0.12 -27.62 12.05
N ASP A 234 1.09 -27.66 12.98
CA ASP A 234 0.82 -27.52 14.42
C ASP A 234 0.26 -26.13 14.79
N ARG A 235 0.78 -25.07 14.14
CA ARG A 235 0.30 -23.70 14.33
C ARG A 235 -1.10 -23.51 13.75
N ALA A 236 -1.41 -24.13 12.61
CA ALA A 236 -2.75 -24.09 12.04
C ALA A 236 -3.78 -24.75 12.95
N GLU A 237 -3.45 -25.89 13.56
CA GLU A 237 -4.32 -26.54 14.53
C GLU A 237 -4.50 -25.71 15.81
N THR A 238 -3.44 -25.03 16.27
CA THR A 238 -3.53 -24.09 17.39
C THR A 238 -4.48 -22.93 17.07
N VAL A 239 -4.36 -22.33 15.89
CA VAL A 239 -5.25 -21.25 15.43
C VAL A 239 -6.68 -21.76 15.25
N ARG A 240 -6.89 -22.94 14.65
CA ARG A 240 -8.22 -23.56 14.49
C ARG A 240 -8.93 -23.70 15.83
N ARG A 241 -8.22 -24.16 16.87
CA ARG A 241 -8.78 -24.26 18.23
C ARG A 241 -9.16 -22.90 18.83
N LEU A 242 -8.37 -21.86 18.57
CA LEU A 242 -8.68 -20.50 19.02
C LEU A 242 -9.90 -19.93 18.29
N LEU A 243 -10.02 -20.19 16.98
CA LEU A 243 -11.13 -19.71 16.14
C LEU A 243 -12.43 -20.49 16.37
N GLY A 244 -12.35 -21.73 16.83
CA GLY A 244 -13.47 -22.59 17.20
C GLY A 244 -13.86 -23.60 16.12
N ASP A 245 -14.92 -24.35 16.37
CA ASP A 245 -15.28 -25.53 15.56
C ASP A 245 -15.71 -25.22 14.12
N ALA A 246 -16.15 -23.99 13.85
CA ALA A 246 -16.50 -23.52 12.51
C ALA A 246 -15.27 -23.11 11.66
N ALA A 247 -14.07 -23.19 12.23
CA ALA A 247 -12.85 -22.81 11.53
C ALA A 247 -12.38 -23.90 10.55
N GLU A 248 -12.21 -23.53 9.30
CA GLU A 248 -11.70 -24.37 8.23
C GLU A 248 -10.23 -24.09 7.96
N VAL A 249 -9.47 -25.16 7.69
CA VAL A 249 -8.06 -25.09 7.33
C VAL A 249 -7.92 -25.38 5.84
N THR A 250 -7.24 -24.51 5.11
CA THR A 250 -7.05 -24.65 3.66
C THR A 250 -5.65 -24.23 3.22
N ASP A 251 -5.14 -24.88 2.19
CA ASP A 251 -3.88 -24.53 1.51
C ASP A 251 -4.14 -23.68 0.25
N THR A 252 -5.41 -23.31 0.00
CA THR A 252 -5.80 -22.43 -1.10
C THR A 252 -6.09 -21.03 -0.57
N THR A 253 -5.57 -20.02 -1.27
CA THR A 253 -5.82 -18.61 -0.94
C THR A 253 -7.32 -18.32 -0.90
N PRO A 254 -7.86 -17.78 0.22
CA PRO A 254 -9.26 -17.41 0.31
C PRO A 254 -9.67 -16.36 -0.74
N PRO A 255 -10.91 -16.40 -1.25
CA PRO A 255 -11.39 -15.39 -2.19
C PRO A 255 -11.26 -13.97 -1.64
N GLY A 256 -10.73 -13.06 -2.46
CA GLY A 256 -10.58 -11.67 -2.07
C GLY A 256 -9.44 -11.39 -1.07
N TRP A 257 -8.63 -12.38 -0.72
CA TRP A 257 -7.42 -12.18 0.10
C TRP A 257 -6.53 -11.11 -0.54
N ALA A 258 -6.07 -10.14 0.26
CA ALA A 258 -5.30 -8.96 -0.15
C ALA A 258 -6.00 -7.94 -1.07
N ALA A 259 -7.18 -8.23 -1.61
CA ALA A 259 -7.93 -7.29 -2.45
C ALA A 259 -8.67 -6.25 -1.60
N HIS A 260 -8.81 -5.03 -2.12
CA HIS A 260 -9.71 -4.03 -1.54
C HIS A 260 -11.19 -4.44 -1.74
N PRO A 261 -12.10 -4.03 -0.83
CA PRO A 261 -13.53 -4.19 -1.09
C PRO A 261 -13.94 -3.31 -2.28
N ALA A 262 -14.93 -3.76 -3.05
CA ALA A 262 -15.37 -3.08 -4.26
C ALA A 262 -16.48 -2.08 -3.97
N GLY A 263 -16.36 -0.86 -4.50
CA GLY A 263 -17.38 0.18 -4.41
C GLY A 263 -16.88 1.49 -5.02
N PRO A 264 -17.77 2.45 -5.30
CA PRO A 264 -17.39 3.73 -5.88
C PRO A 264 -16.56 4.59 -4.94
N VAL A 265 -16.82 4.53 -3.63
CA VAL A 265 -16.02 5.23 -2.60
C VAL A 265 -15.21 4.21 -1.82
N LEU A 266 -13.87 4.30 -1.91
CA LEU A 266 -12.94 3.47 -1.17
C LEU A 266 -12.28 4.30 -0.06
N LEU A 267 -12.46 3.87 1.18
CA LEU A 267 -11.89 4.48 2.38
C LEU A 267 -10.78 3.59 2.94
N LYS A 268 -9.70 4.20 3.43
CA LYS A 268 -8.66 3.53 4.23
C LYS A 268 -8.77 4.01 5.66
N LEU A 269 -9.01 3.07 6.56
CA LEU A 269 -9.22 3.29 7.98
C LEU A 269 -8.00 2.75 8.73
N THR A 270 -7.43 3.56 9.62
CA THR A 270 -6.38 3.15 10.55
C THR A 270 -6.86 3.35 11.98
N PHE A 271 -6.40 2.51 12.92
CA PHE A 271 -6.77 2.56 14.34
C PHE A 271 -5.85 1.65 15.17
N ALA A 272 -5.74 1.90 16.48
CA ALA A 272 -5.13 0.95 17.41
C ALA A 272 -5.94 -0.36 17.47
N LEU A 273 -5.30 -1.53 17.61
CA LEU A 273 -5.96 -2.84 17.55
C LEU A 273 -7.16 -3.01 18.51
N SER A 274 -7.15 -2.30 19.64
CA SER A 274 -8.26 -2.22 20.59
C SER A 274 -9.56 -1.66 19.99
N GLY A 275 -9.45 -0.84 18.95
CA GLY A 275 -10.56 -0.19 18.27
C GLY A 275 -11.28 -1.04 17.23
N LEU A 276 -10.79 -2.24 16.91
CA LEU A 276 -11.35 -3.08 15.84
C LEU A 276 -12.85 -3.33 16.00
N ARG A 277 -13.32 -3.63 17.22
CA ARG A 277 -14.74 -3.86 17.53
C ARG A 277 -15.58 -2.65 17.11
N ASP A 278 -15.22 -1.48 17.59
CA ASP A 278 -15.99 -0.26 17.37
C ASP A 278 -15.98 0.18 15.90
N VAL A 279 -14.84 0.03 15.23
CA VAL A 279 -14.71 0.36 13.80
C VAL A 279 -15.58 -0.56 12.95
N LEU A 280 -15.52 -1.87 13.19
CA LEU A 280 -16.35 -2.84 12.47
C LEU A 280 -17.85 -2.66 12.77
N ALA A 281 -18.22 -2.34 14.02
CA ALA A 281 -19.60 -2.05 14.39
C ALA A 281 -20.11 -0.78 13.69
N THR A 282 -19.33 0.32 13.73
CA THR A 282 -19.69 1.57 13.06
C THR A 282 -19.85 1.37 11.55
N ALA A 283 -18.97 0.58 10.93
CA ALA A 283 -19.07 0.25 9.52
C ALA A 283 -20.31 -0.59 9.20
N ARG A 284 -20.63 -1.58 10.03
CA ARG A 284 -21.83 -2.40 9.90
C ARG A 284 -23.10 -1.56 10.00
N ASP A 285 -23.17 -0.68 11.00
CA ASP A 285 -24.31 0.22 11.23
C ASP A 285 -24.49 1.21 10.06
N ALA A 286 -23.37 1.62 9.44
CA ALA A 286 -23.37 2.45 8.23
C ALA A 286 -23.62 1.66 6.93
N GLY A 287 -23.77 0.33 7.01
CA GLY A 287 -24.02 -0.52 5.85
C GLY A 287 -22.88 -0.56 4.84
N VAL A 288 -21.61 -0.44 5.28
CA VAL A 288 -20.44 -0.46 4.39
C VAL A 288 -19.69 -1.79 4.48
N HIS A 289 -19.15 -2.24 3.35
CA HIS A 289 -18.33 -3.46 3.29
C HIS A 289 -16.90 -3.14 3.74
N VAL A 290 -16.41 -3.82 4.78
CA VAL A 290 -15.04 -3.67 5.28
C VAL A 290 -14.20 -4.90 4.97
N ARG A 291 -12.97 -4.67 4.51
CA ARG A 291 -11.96 -5.73 4.38
C ARG A 291 -10.56 -5.22 4.72
N GLY A 292 -9.75 -6.02 5.41
CA GLY A 292 -8.32 -5.78 5.55
C GLY A 292 -7.70 -6.32 6.84
N SER A 293 -6.53 -5.80 7.17
CA SER A 293 -5.66 -6.27 8.25
C SER A 293 -6.13 -5.88 9.64
N ALA A 294 -7.04 -6.70 10.19
CA ALA A 294 -7.46 -6.67 11.59
C ALA A 294 -6.26 -6.77 12.55
N GLY A 295 -5.25 -7.59 12.23
CA GLY A 295 -4.04 -7.75 13.04
C GLY A 295 -3.05 -6.58 12.97
N ALA A 296 -3.24 -5.65 12.03
CA ALA A 296 -2.38 -4.47 11.86
C ALA A 296 -3.12 -3.13 12.06
N GLY A 297 -4.43 -3.16 12.35
CA GLY A 297 -5.23 -1.94 12.54
C GLY A 297 -5.39 -1.12 11.26
N VAL A 298 -5.41 -1.79 10.10
CA VAL A 298 -5.58 -1.14 8.79
C VAL A 298 -6.62 -1.91 7.99
N VAL A 299 -7.80 -1.33 7.81
CA VAL A 299 -8.86 -1.91 6.97
C VAL A 299 -9.28 -0.91 5.90
N HIS A 300 -9.94 -1.40 4.87
CA HIS A 300 -10.55 -0.58 3.84
C HIS A 300 -12.06 -0.77 3.90
N ALA A 301 -12.82 0.29 3.67
CA ALA A 301 -14.26 0.25 3.56
C ALA A 301 -14.68 0.67 2.15
N ALA A 302 -15.61 -0.05 1.55
CA ALA A 302 -16.26 0.35 0.31
C ALA A 302 -17.71 0.77 0.60
N ALA A 303 -18.10 1.92 0.05
CA ALA A 303 -19.41 2.53 0.21
C ALA A 303 -19.93 3.07 -1.12
N ASP A 304 -21.24 3.20 -1.23
CA ASP A 304 -21.89 3.80 -2.40
C ASP A 304 -21.72 5.32 -2.46
N ASP A 305 -21.61 5.97 -1.30
CA ASP A 305 -21.42 7.41 -1.13
C ASP A 305 -20.50 7.73 0.06
N ALA A 306 -20.36 9.02 0.37
CA ALA A 306 -19.51 9.49 1.48
C ALA A 306 -20.24 9.58 2.84
N GLY A 307 -21.48 9.10 2.96
CA GLY A 307 -22.31 9.28 4.16
C GLY A 307 -21.74 8.63 5.43
N ALA A 308 -20.98 7.54 5.27
CA ALA A 308 -20.31 6.87 6.39
C ALA A 308 -19.03 7.58 6.88
N LEU A 309 -18.51 8.55 6.11
CA LEU A 309 -17.16 9.10 6.32
C LEU A 309 -16.98 9.72 7.71
N ASP A 310 -17.93 10.55 8.15
CA ASP A 310 -17.81 11.26 9.43
C ASP A 310 -17.90 10.32 10.64
N ALA A 311 -18.80 9.33 10.58
CA ALA A 311 -18.91 8.32 11.63
C ALA A 311 -17.63 7.48 11.74
N LEU A 312 -17.08 7.05 10.59
CA LEU A 312 -15.83 6.31 10.53
C LEU A 312 -14.63 7.15 11.00
N ARG A 313 -14.59 8.44 10.65
CA ARG A 313 -13.58 9.37 11.17
C ARG A 313 -13.64 9.49 12.68
N ALA A 314 -14.83 9.68 13.23
CA ALA A 314 -15.01 9.84 14.67
C ALA A 314 -14.56 8.59 15.45
N VAL A 315 -14.92 7.38 14.98
CA VAL A 315 -14.50 6.14 15.65
C VAL A 315 -13.01 5.86 15.49
N CYS A 316 -12.42 6.07 14.31
CA CYS A 316 -10.98 5.90 14.11
C CYS A 316 -10.16 6.88 14.95
N ALA A 317 -10.56 8.16 14.99
CA ALA A 317 -9.89 9.19 15.79
C ALA A 317 -9.91 8.89 17.29
N ARG A 318 -11.04 8.38 17.82
CA ARG A 318 -11.14 7.90 19.21
C ARG A 318 -10.11 6.81 19.55
N HIS A 319 -9.72 6.01 18.56
CA HIS A 319 -8.73 4.94 18.67
C HIS A 319 -7.35 5.33 18.10
N GLY A 320 -7.06 6.63 18.03
CA GLY A 320 -5.75 7.16 17.66
C GLY A 320 -5.37 7.00 16.18
N GLY A 321 -6.35 6.71 15.31
CA GLY A 321 -6.14 6.54 13.88
C GLY A 321 -6.87 7.59 13.02
N SER A 322 -7.01 7.31 11.73
CA SER A 322 -7.51 8.25 10.73
C SER A 322 -8.30 7.55 9.62
N VAL A 323 -9.07 8.33 8.85
CA VAL A 323 -9.73 7.85 7.63
C VAL A 323 -9.40 8.74 6.45
N VAL A 324 -8.86 8.12 5.40
CA VAL A 324 -8.54 8.73 4.11
C VAL A 324 -9.48 8.19 3.05
N VAL A 325 -10.04 9.05 2.21
CA VAL A 325 -10.72 8.67 0.97
C VAL A 325 -9.64 8.32 -0.04
N VAL A 326 -9.45 7.03 -0.31
CA VAL A 326 -8.42 6.56 -1.25
C VAL A 326 -8.85 6.82 -2.67
N ASP A 327 -10.10 6.44 -3.00
CA ASP A 327 -10.69 6.65 -4.32
C ASP A 327 -12.18 6.97 -4.19
N ALA A 328 -12.70 7.77 -5.12
CA ALA A 328 -14.08 8.22 -5.17
C ALA A 328 -14.35 8.95 -6.50
N PRO A 329 -15.62 9.06 -6.93
CA PRO A 329 -16.01 9.97 -8.01
C PRO A 329 -15.53 11.43 -7.77
N PRO A 330 -15.23 12.21 -8.82
CA PRO A 330 -14.71 13.57 -8.67
C PRO A 330 -15.60 14.51 -7.87
N ASP A 331 -16.92 14.40 -8.02
CA ASP A 331 -17.92 15.18 -7.28
C ASP A 331 -17.87 14.89 -5.77
N VAL A 332 -17.69 13.62 -5.39
CA VAL A 332 -17.49 13.24 -3.99
C VAL A 332 -16.19 13.84 -3.45
N LYS A 333 -15.08 13.73 -4.19
CA LYS A 333 -13.77 14.29 -3.79
C LYS A 333 -13.80 15.82 -3.62
N GLN A 334 -14.65 16.52 -4.36
CA GLN A 334 -14.84 17.97 -4.22
C GLN A 334 -15.72 18.33 -3.02
N ALA A 335 -16.62 17.44 -2.60
CA ALA A 335 -17.57 17.68 -1.52
C ALA A 335 -17.01 17.36 -0.13
N VAL A 336 -15.98 16.51 -0.03
CA VAL A 336 -15.41 16.07 1.25
C VAL A 336 -13.92 16.38 1.36
N ASP A 337 -13.44 16.54 2.59
CA ASP A 337 -12.01 16.45 2.85
C ASP A 337 -11.56 15.01 2.56
N VAL A 338 -10.68 14.80 1.58
CA VAL A 338 -10.17 13.47 1.18
C VAL A 338 -9.16 12.92 2.19
N TRP A 339 -8.36 13.76 2.82
CA TRP A 339 -7.21 13.33 3.63
C TRP A 339 -7.56 13.26 5.11
N GLY A 340 -8.51 14.05 5.58
CA GLY A 340 -8.80 14.21 7.00
C GLY A 340 -7.71 15.02 7.71
N PRO A 341 -7.69 14.99 9.06
CA PRO A 341 -6.70 15.71 9.85
C PRO A 341 -5.28 15.23 9.53
N VAL A 342 -4.42 16.14 9.06
CA VAL A 342 -3.02 15.83 8.74
C VAL A 342 -2.07 16.54 9.70
N PRO A 343 -1.34 15.80 10.56
CA PRO A 343 -0.34 16.39 11.42
C PRO A 343 0.84 16.89 10.59
N ALA A 344 1.45 18.00 11.03
CA ALA A 344 2.69 18.54 10.46
C ALA A 344 2.63 18.93 8.96
N LEU A 345 1.47 19.40 8.47
CA LEU A 345 1.31 19.88 7.10
C LEU A 345 2.37 20.93 6.69
N ASP A 346 2.73 21.86 7.59
CA ASP A 346 3.76 22.87 7.33
C ASP A 346 5.16 22.25 7.11
N LEU A 347 5.46 21.13 7.76
CA LEU A 347 6.68 20.38 7.46
C LEU A 347 6.61 19.73 6.08
N MET A 348 5.46 19.13 5.73
CA MET A 348 5.27 18.51 4.41
C MET A 348 5.42 19.54 3.28
N ARG A 349 4.85 20.75 3.44
CA ARG A 349 5.01 21.86 2.50
C ARG A 349 6.46 22.27 2.33
N ARG A 350 7.20 22.44 3.43
CA ARG A 350 8.65 22.74 3.36
C ARG A 350 9.43 21.64 2.65
N VAL A 351 9.07 20.37 2.83
CA VAL A 351 9.70 19.25 2.09
C VAL A 351 9.36 19.35 0.60
N LYS A 352 8.10 19.60 0.24
CA LYS A 352 7.69 19.86 -1.15
C LYS A 352 8.51 20.99 -1.77
N ASP A 353 8.63 22.12 -1.09
CA ASP A 353 9.38 23.30 -1.57
C ASP A 353 10.88 23.00 -1.81
N GLN A 354 11.48 22.06 -1.06
CA GLN A 354 12.88 21.65 -1.29
C GLN A 354 13.03 20.72 -2.50
N PHE A 355 12.06 19.84 -2.73
CA PHE A 355 12.11 18.86 -3.81
C PHE A 355 11.66 19.44 -5.15
N ASP A 356 10.61 20.27 -5.13
CA ASP A 356 9.88 20.83 -6.26
C ASP A 356 9.38 22.25 -5.92
N PRO A 357 10.28 23.27 -5.89
CA PRO A 357 9.96 24.63 -5.43
C PRO A 357 8.91 25.36 -6.27
N ASP A 358 8.76 24.99 -7.55
CA ASP A 358 7.77 25.55 -8.46
C ASP A 358 6.45 24.76 -8.46
N HIS A 359 6.35 23.69 -7.66
CA HIS A 359 5.16 22.84 -7.51
C HIS A 359 4.67 22.27 -8.85
N ARG A 360 5.58 21.76 -9.67
CA ARG A 360 5.29 21.22 -11.01
C ARG A 360 4.85 19.77 -11.01
N LEU A 361 5.31 18.97 -10.05
CA LEU A 361 5.03 17.55 -9.98
C LEU A 361 3.69 17.30 -9.28
N ALA A 362 2.73 16.78 -10.05
CA ALA A 362 1.38 16.40 -9.64
C ALA A 362 0.70 17.43 -8.71
N PRO A 363 0.62 18.71 -9.10
CA PRO A 363 0.19 19.79 -8.23
C PRO A 363 -1.22 19.54 -7.66
N GLY A 364 -1.39 19.74 -6.36
CA GLY A 364 -2.67 19.62 -5.68
C GLY A 364 -3.17 18.18 -5.49
N ARG A 365 -2.40 17.18 -5.92
CA ARG A 365 -2.79 15.77 -5.81
C ARG A 365 -2.79 15.29 -4.36
N PHE A 366 -1.91 15.83 -3.53
CA PHE A 366 -1.68 15.38 -2.17
C PHE A 366 -2.25 16.36 -1.14
N VAL A 367 -2.05 16.06 0.15
CA VAL A 367 -2.66 16.80 1.25
C VAL A 367 -2.36 18.30 1.20
N GLY A 368 -3.38 19.12 1.46
CA GLY A 368 -3.21 20.56 1.66
C GLY A 368 -2.75 21.32 0.41
N GLY A 369 -3.00 20.74 -0.77
CA GLY A 369 -2.67 21.30 -2.08
C GLY A 369 -1.27 20.96 -2.60
N ILE A 370 -0.56 20.04 -1.94
CA ILE A 370 0.79 19.58 -2.35
C ILE A 370 0.76 18.80 -3.67
#